data_AF-B6UM05-F1
#
_entry.id   AF-B6UM05-F1
#
_cell.length_a   1.000
_cell.length_b   1.000
_cell.length_c   1.000
_cell.angle_alpha   90.00
_cell.angle_beta   90.00
_cell.angle_gamma   90.00
#
_symmetry.space_group_name_H-M   'P 1'
#
loop_
_entity.id
_entity.type
_entity.pdbx_description
1 polymer ?
#
loop_
_entity_poly.entity_id
_entity_poly.type
_entity_poly.pdbx_seq_one_letter_code
_entity_poly.pdbx_strand_id
1 'polypeptide(L)'
;AYSEKGLVYLSVCGDNENCAAGVGACFGQTRISVGKASKRLTYVDQVLQLVYEGGSPCPSKTGLSYKSVISFVCRPEVGPTNRPMLISLDKRTCTLF
;
A
#
# COMPACT_ATOMS: atom_id res chain seq x y z
N ALA A 1 -9.80 0.59 15.44
CA ALA A 1 -10.02 1.83 14.67
C ALA A 1 -8.69 2.25 14.05
N TYR A 2 -8.63 2.55 12.76
CA TYR A 2 -7.42 3.09 12.10
C TYR A 2 -7.26 4.55 12.51
N SER A 3 -6.05 4.94 12.94
CA SER A 3 -5.70 6.31 13.31
C SER A 3 -5.12 7.04 12.09
N GLU A 4 -5.51 8.29 11.86
CA GLU A 4 -4.89 9.18 10.86
C GLU A 4 -3.40 9.46 11.14
N LYS A 5 -2.90 9.06 12.31
CA LYS A 5 -1.48 9.09 12.70
C LYS A 5 -0.78 7.73 12.57
N GLY A 6 -1.42 6.74 11.96
CA GLY A 6 -0.90 5.39 11.85
C GLY A 6 0.19 5.27 10.78
N LEU A 7 1.37 4.80 11.17
CA LEU A 7 2.46 4.48 10.24
C LEU A 7 2.09 3.27 9.37
N VAL A 8 2.46 3.33 8.10
CA VAL A 8 2.40 2.20 7.16
C VAL A 8 3.83 1.83 6.79
N TYR A 9 4.18 0.56 6.97
CA TYR A 9 5.43 0.02 6.44
C TYR A 9 5.20 -0.49 5.03
N LEU A 10 6.14 -0.19 4.13
CA LEU A 10 6.04 -0.51 2.71
C LEU A 10 7.43 -0.81 2.16
N SER A 11 7.54 -1.89 1.40
CA SER A 11 8.66 -2.18 0.49
C SER A 11 8.18 -2.20 -0.95
N VAL A 12 9.05 -1.82 -1.89
CA VAL A 12 8.76 -1.84 -3.34
C VAL A 12 9.36 -3.10 -3.95
N CYS A 13 8.58 -3.83 -4.76
CA CYS A 13 9.00 -5.04 -5.47
C CYS A 13 9.47 -6.21 -4.59
N GLY A 14 9.15 -6.18 -3.29
CA GLY A 14 9.60 -7.13 -2.29
C GLY A 14 8.80 -7.02 -1.00
N ASP A 15 9.04 -7.96 -0.09
CA ASP A 15 8.46 -7.99 1.25
C ASP A 15 9.08 -6.94 2.16
N ASN A 16 8.32 -6.55 3.20
CA ASN A 16 8.79 -5.62 4.20
C ASN A 16 9.09 -6.36 5.51
N GLU A 17 10.29 -6.12 6.06
CA GLU A 17 10.78 -6.74 7.29
C GLU A 17 9.91 -6.45 8.54
N ASN A 18 9.15 -5.35 8.53
CA ASN A 18 8.25 -4.99 9.63
C ASN A 18 6.87 -5.68 9.51
N CYS A 19 6.63 -6.38 8.40
CA CYS A 19 5.40 -7.09 8.10
C CYS A 19 5.62 -8.61 8.16
N ALA A 20 4.54 -9.39 8.00
CA ALA A 20 4.66 -10.85 7.88
C ALA A 20 5.34 -11.25 6.55
N ALA A 21 5.89 -12.47 6.49
CA ALA A 21 6.57 -12.96 5.31
C ALA A 21 5.70 -12.86 4.04
N GLY A 22 6.27 -12.34 2.95
CA GLY A 22 5.57 -12.14 1.67
C GLY A 22 4.61 -10.95 1.62
N VAL A 23 4.49 -10.17 2.71
CA VAL A 23 3.68 -8.95 2.74
C VAL A 23 4.51 -7.76 2.31
N GLY A 24 4.04 -7.03 1.30
CA GLY A 24 4.74 -5.85 0.78
C GLY A 24 4.43 -4.58 1.57
N ALA A 25 3.24 -4.51 2.18
CA ALA A 25 2.85 -3.39 3.04
C ALA A 25 1.90 -3.79 4.16
N CYS A 26 2.03 -3.15 5.32
CA CYS A 26 1.16 -3.37 6.48
C CYS A 26 1.02 -2.13 7.37
N PHE A 27 -0.07 -2.08 8.15
CA PHE A 27 -0.22 -1.07 9.20
C PHE A 27 0.73 -1.37 10.37
N GLY A 28 1.50 -0.37 10.81
CA GLY A 28 2.64 -0.62 11.70
C GLY A 28 2.30 -1.14 13.09
N GLN A 29 1.24 -0.63 13.71
CA GLN A 29 0.86 -1.05 15.07
C GLN A 29 0.22 -2.44 15.12
N THR A 30 -0.56 -2.79 14.10
CA THR A 30 -1.38 -4.01 14.09
C THR A 30 -0.86 -5.09 13.16
N ARG A 31 0.16 -4.79 12.34
CA ARG A 31 0.71 -5.64 11.28
C ARG A 31 -0.35 -6.21 10.32
N ILE A 32 -1.50 -5.53 10.22
CA ILE A 32 -2.56 -5.90 9.27
C ILE A 32 -1.99 -5.73 7.86
N SER A 33 -1.98 -6.82 7.10
CA SER A 33 -1.48 -6.82 5.73
C SER A 33 -2.42 -6.02 4.85
N VAL A 34 -1.87 -5.07 4.10
CA VAL A 34 -2.60 -4.31 3.09
C VAL A 34 -2.24 -4.73 1.66
N GLY A 35 -1.53 -5.85 1.53
CA GLY A 35 -1.26 -6.48 0.24
C GLY A 35 0.04 -7.29 0.24
N LYS A 36 0.04 -8.37 -0.53
CA LYS A 36 1.23 -9.20 -0.76
C LYS A 36 2.18 -8.52 -1.72
N ALA A 37 3.47 -8.69 -1.47
CA ALA A 37 4.51 -8.16 -2.33
C ALA A 37 4.36 -8.74 -3.75
N SER A 38 4.62 -7.89 -4.73
CA SER A 38 4.51 -8.21 -6.15
C SER A 38 5.55 -7.42 -6.92
N LYS A 39 5.91 -7.89 -8.11
CA LYS A 39 6.74 -7.17 -9.08
C LYS A 39 5.95 -6.72 -10.30
N ARG A 40 4.62 -6.83 -10.24
CA ARG A 40 3.69 -6.44 -11.33
C ARG A 40 3.55 -4.92 -11.34
N LEU A 41 4.50 -4.27 -12.00
CA LEU A 41 4.50 -2.84 -12.24
C LEU A 41 3.88 -2.57 -13.62
N THR A 42 2.86 -1.72 -13.66
CA THR A 42 2.24 -1.25 -14.90
C THR A 42 2.55 0.22 -15.12
N TYR A 43 2.57 0.66 -16.38
CA TYR A 43 2.74 2.06 -16.74
C TYR A 43 1.47 2.53 -17.43
N VAL A 44 0.84 3.55 -16.86
CA VAL A 44 -0.43 4.12 -17.36
C VAL A 44 -0.33 5.63 -17.23
N ASP A 45 -0.54 6.36 -18.33
CA ASP A 45 -0.62 7.83 -18.35
C ASP A 45 0.52 8.54 -17.59
N GLN A 46 1.76 8.13 -17.85
CA GLN A 46 2.98 8.67 -17.21
C GLN A 46 3.17 8.33 -15.73
N VAL A 47 2.33 7.47 -15.17
CA VAL A 47 2.41 6.99 -13.79
C VAL A 47 2.78 5.51 -13.80
N LEU A 48 3.77 5.13 -13.00
CA LEU A 48 4.00 3.71 -12.71
C LEU A 48 3.08 3.30 -11.56
N GLN A 49 2.39 2.18 -11.70
CA GLN A 49 1.50 1.64 -10.67
C GLN A 49 1.94 0.25 -10.26
N LEU A 50 2.13 0.06 -8.95
CA LEU A 50 2.38 -1.24 -8.34
C LEU A 50 1.18 -1.60 -7.48
N VAL A 51 0.55 -2.73 -7.80
CA VAL A 51 -0.64 -3.20 -7.08
C VAL A 51 -0.26 -4.40 -6.20
N TYR A 52 -0.49 -4.24 -4.90
CA TYR A 52 -0.39 -5.33 -3.92
C TYR A 52 -1.79 -5.78 -3.53
N GLU A 53 -2.13 -7.02 -3.84
CA GLU A 53 -3.44 -7.62 -3.57
C GLU A 53 -3.33 -8.73 -2.51
N GLY A 54 -4.48 -9.26 -2.09
CA GLY A 54 -4.54 -10.42 -1.19
C GLY A 54 -4.00 -10.13 0.20
N GLY A 55 -4.28 -8.93 0.72
CA GLY A 55 -4.01 -8.56 2.10
C GLY A 55 -4.97 -9.23 3.10
N SER A 56 -5.02 -8.70 4.31
CA SER A 56 -5.93 -9.18 5.36
C SER A 56 -7.41 -8.97 4.98
N PRO A 57 -8.34 -9.73 5.59
CA PRO A 57 -9.77 -9.55 5.36
C PRO A 57 -10.25 -8.12 5.63
N CYS A 58 -11.03 -7.58 4.70
CA CYS A 58 -11.63 -6.26 4.81
C CYS A 58 -12.89 -6.31 5.69
N PRO A 59 -13.02 -5.47 6.73
CA PRO A 59 -14.21 -5.46 7.59
C PRO A 59 -15.50 -5.06 6.87
N SER A 60 -15.41 -4.30 5.78
CA SER A 60 -16.58 -3.72 5.11
C SER A 60 -17.40 -4.72 4.30
N LYS A 61 -16.77 -5.81 3.83
CA LYS A 61 -17.46 -6.85 3.05
C LYS A 61 -16.72 -8.18 3.09
N THR A 62 -17.45 -9.26 3.38
CA THR A 62 -16.94 -10.63 3.34
C THR A 62 -16.41 -10.98 1.95
N GLY A 63 -15.25 -11.65 1.89
CA GLY A 63 -14.58 -12.02 0.64
C GLY A 63 -13.75 -10.90 0.00
N LEU A 64 -13.81 -9.68 0.55
CA LEU A 64 -12.92 -8.59 0.16
C LEU A 64 -11.65 -8.62 1.02
N SER A 65 -10.51 -8.31 0.42
CA SER A 65 -9.23 -8.17 1.12
C SER A 65 -8.69 -6.76 0.95
N TYR A 66 -7.87 -6.31 1.89
CA TYR A 66 -7.12 -5.07 1.70
C TYR A 66 -6.17 -5.20 0.50
N LYS A 67 -6.04 -4.08 -0.22
CA LYS A 67 -5.06 -3.93 -1.30
C LYS A 67 -4.45 -2.52 -1.27
N SER A 68 -3.27 -2.39 -1.83
CA SER A 68 -2.56 -1.13 -1.98
C SER A 68 -2.25 -0.87 -3.44
N VAL A 69 -2.54 0.35 -3.90
CA VAL A 69 -2.21 0.86 -5.23
C VAL A 69 -1.15 1.94 -5.07
N ILE A 70 0.11 1.57 -5.29
CA ILE A 70 1.24 2.48 -5.11
C ILE A 70 1.50 3.16 -6.45
N SER A 71 1.34 4.48 -6.50
CA SER A 71 1.52 5.26 -7.72
C SER A 71 2.82 6.08 -7.64
N PHE A 72 3.73 5.87 -8.59
CA PHE A 72 4.96 6.64 -8.72
C PHE A 72 4.74 7.73 -9.75
N VAL A 73 4.75 8.97 -9.29
CA VAL A 73 4.56 10.17 -10.11
C VAL A 73 5.91 10.84 -10.32
N CYS A 74 6.22 11.22 -11.56
CA CYS A 74 7.43 11.96 -11.87
C CYS A 74 7.36 13.37 -11.25
N ARG A 75 8.37 13.74 -10.47
CA ARG A 75 8.56 15.10 -9.97
C ARG A 75 9.93 15.60 -10.43
N PRO A 76 10.01 16.63 -11.30
CA PRO A 76 11.28 17.13 -11.83
C PRO A 76 12.20 17.74 -10.76
N GLU A 77 11.62 18.30 -9.70
CA GLU A 77 12.37 18.97 -8.64
C GLU A 77 12.73 18.03 -7.49
N VAL A 78 13.97 18.13 -7.01
CA VAL A 78 14.45 17.42 -5.83
C VAL A 78 13.91 18.12 -4.59
N GLY A 79 12.81 17.59 -4.04
CA GLY A 79 12.21 18.08 -2.81
C GLY A 79 12.60 17.25 -1.57
N PRO A 80 12.49 17.81 -0.35
CA PRO A 80 12.73 17.07 0.89
C PRO A 80 11.66 15.97 1.15
N THR A 81 10.59 15.94 0.36
CA THR A 81 9.44 15.05 0.54
C THR A 81 9.45 13.82 -0.40
N ASN A 82 10.61 13.26 -0.69
CA ASN A 82 10.74 12.03 -1.49
C ASN A 82 10.46 10.78 -0.65
N ARG A 83 9.24 10.67 -0.12
CA ARG A 83 8.75 9.53 0.66
C ARG A 83 7.34 9.16 0.20
N PRO A 84 6.95 7.87 0.27
CA PRO A 84 5.57 7.50 0.00
C PRO A 84 4.64 8.20 0.99
N MET A 85 3.51 8.68 0.49
CA MET A 85 2.45 9.29 1.28
C MET A 85 1.17 8.52 1.05
N LEU A 86 0.45 8.20 2.12
CA LEU A 86 -0.90 7.68 2.02
C LEU A 86 -1.82 8.85 1.66
N ILE A 87 -2.35 8.85 0.44
CA ILE A 87 -3.23 9.90 -0.06
C ILE A 87 -4.64 9.66 0.44
N SER A 88 -5.11 8.41 0.37
CA SER A 88 -6.44 8.05 0.88
C SER A 88 -6.59 6.56 1.18
N LEU A 89 -7.59 6.26 1.99
CA LEU A 89 -8.07 4.90 2.24
C LEU A 89 -9.56 4.85 1.90
N ASP A 90 -9.91 4.14 0.84
CA ASP A 90 -11.31 3.81 0.56
C ASP A 90 -11.75 2.69 1.48
N LYS A 91 -12.49 3.05 2.53
CA LYS A 91 -13.01 2.11 3.53
C LYS A 91 -14.01 1.13 2.95
N ARG A 92 -14.70 1.43 1.84
CA ARG A 92 -15.69 0.55 1.23
C ARG A 92 -15.03 -0.58 0.45
N THR A 93 -13.95 -0.25 -0.26
CA THR A 93 -13.19 -1.21 -1.09
C THR A 93 -11.91 -1.72 -0.41
N CYS A 94 -11.57 -1.22 0.79
CA CYS A 94 -10.33 -1.50 1.49
C CYS A 94 -9.08 -1.27 0.62
N THR A 95 -9.12 -0.21 -0.19
CA THR A 95 -8.03 0.16 -1.09
C THR A 95 -7.26 1.34 -0.51
N LEU A 96 -5.95 1.16 -0.36
CA LEU A 96 -5.01 2.24 -0.03
C LEU A 96 -4.44 2.82 -1.32
N PHE A 97 -4.36 4.15 -1.39
CA PHE A 97 -3.77 4.91 -2.49
C PHE A 97 -2.66 5.82 -1.96
#